data_AF-A0A399Z8G0-F1
#
_entry.id   AF-A0A399Z8G0-F1
#
_cell.length_a   1.000
_cell.length_b   1.000
_cell.length_c   1.000
_cell.angle_alpha   90.00
_cell.angle_beta   90.00
_cell.angle_gamma   90.00
#
_symmetry.space_group_name_H-M   'P 1'
#
loop_
_entity.id
_entity.type
_entity.pdbx_description
1 polymer ?
#
loop_
_entity_poly.entity_id
_entity_poly.type
_entity_poly.pdbx_seq_one_letter_code
_entity_poly.pdbx_strand_id
1 'polypeptide(L)' 'MGAIGWPELLLILAVVLLVFGVGRIARVGGELGKGVSAFREGLKEGEKTTDEKDAAEKNDGAGGTPSV' A
#
# COMPACT_ATOMS: atom_id res chain seq x y z
N MET A 1 23.86 -14.47 24.53
CA MET A 1 24.31 -14.27 23.13
C MET A 1 23.74 -12.93 22.69
N GLY A 2 24.59 -11.92 22.49
CA GLY A 2 24.14 -10.54 22.26
C GLY A 2 23.32 -10.46 20.98
N ALA A 3 22.05 -10.05 21.11
CA ALA A 3 21.26 -9.65 19.97
C ALA A 3 21.94 -8.41 19.37
N ILE A 4 22.18 -8.42 18.06
CA ILE A 4 22.56 -7.23 17.31
C ILE A 4 21.50 -6.18 17.65
N GLY A 5 21.90 -5.17 18.42
CA GLY A 5 20.99 -4.14 18.87
C GLY A 5 20.68 -3.16 17.74
N TRP A 6 19.66 -2.33 17.98
CA TRP A 6 19.41 -1.15 17.16
C TRP A 6 20.66 -0.28 16.91
N PRO A 7 21.60 -0.11 17.86
CA PRO A 7 22.82 0.69 17.64
C PRO A 7 23.77 0.10 16.59
N GLU A 8 24.02 -1.21 16.62
CA GLU A 8 24.90 -1.88 15.65
C GLU A 8 24.31 -1.81 14.23
N LEU A 9 22.98 -1.96 14.09
CA LEU A 9 22.32 -1.83 12.79
C LEU A 9 22.43 -0.41 12.23
N LEU A 10 22.30 0.62 13.07
CA LEU A 10 22.52 2.02 12.69
C LEU A 10 23.97 2.28 12.25
N LEU A 11 24.95 1.69 12.92
CA LEU A 11 26.36 1.81 12.54
C LEU A 11 26.62 1.21 11.16
N ILE A 12 26.10 0.01 10.89
CA ILE A 12 26.21 -0.64 9.58
C ILE A 12 25.51 0.20 8.51
N LEU A 13 24.30 0.70 8.79
CA LEU A 13 23.57 1.57 7.89
C LEU A 13 24.37 2.85 7.55
N ALA A 14 25.01 3.47 8.54
CA ALA A 14 25.84 4.64 8.33
C ALA A 14 27.02 4.35 7.39
N VAL A 15 27.70 3.21 7.54
CA VAL A 15 28.79 2.80 6.64
C VAL A 15 28.29 2.58 5.22
N VAL A 16 27.15 1.89 5.05
CA VAL A 16 26.52 1.68 3.73
C VAL A 16 26.16 3.02 3.09
N LEU A 17 25.56 3.94 3.85
CA LEU A 17 25.24 5.28 3.35
C LEU A 17 26.49 6.09 2.97
N LEU A 18 27.63 5.88 3.64
CA LEU A 18 28.89 6.56 3.30
C LEU A 18 29.49 6.02 1.99
N VAL A 19 29.45 4.69 1.79
CA VAL A 19 29.98 4.03 0.58
C VAL A 19 29.10 4.31 -0.64
N PHE A 20 27.80 4.14 -0.49
CA PHE A 20 26.86 4.30 -1.61
C PHE A 20 26.41 5.76 -1.81
N GLY A 21 26.46 6.58 -0.75
CA GLY A 21 26.01 7.97 -0.75
C GLY A 21 24.49 8.12 -0.60
N VAL A 22 24.06 9.09 0.19
CA VAL A 22 22.62 9.38 0.42
C VAL A 22 21.85 9.68 -0.86
N GLY A 23 22.49 10.33 -1.84
CA GLY A 23 21.85 10.66 -3.12
C GLY A 23 21.53 9.44 -4.00
N ARG A 24 22.39 8.41 -3.97
CA ARG A 24 22.17 7.17 -4.74
C ARG A 24 21.07 6.33 -4.11
N ILE A 25 21.07 6.18 -2.78
CA ILE A 25 19.97 5.52 -2.05
C ILE A 25 18.65 6.25 -2.30
N ALA A 26 18.60 7.58 -2.19
CA ALA A 26 17.37 8.34 -2.37
C ALA A 26 16.81 8.23 -3.80
N ARG A 27 17.68 8.22 -4.82
CA ARG A 27 17.27 8.04 -6.22
C ARG A 27 16.63 6.67 -6.44
N VAL A 28 17.31 5.59 -6.03
CA VAL A 28 16.80 4.22 -6.18
C VAL A 28 15.55 4.01 -5.33
N GLY A 29 15.57 4.47 -4.08
CA GLY A 29 14.41 4.41 -3.19
C GLY A 29 13.21 5.21 -3.70
N GLY A 30 13.43 6.33 -4.38
CA GLY A 30 12.37 7.13 -4.99
C GLY A 30 11.70 6.41 -6.17
N GLU A 31 12.48 5.72 -7.02
CA GLU A 31 11.95 4.91 -8.13
C GLU A 31 11.17 3.69 -7.61
N LEU A 32 11.73 2.99 -6.63
CA LEU A 32 11.05 1.86 -5.97
C LEU A 32 9.80 2.30 -5.21
N GLY A 33 9.86 3.44 -4.51
CA GLY A 33 8.76 3.99 -3.73
C GLY A 33 7.55 4.35 -4.58
N LYS A 34 7.76 4.88 -5.79
CA LYS A 34 6.67 5.14 -6.75
C LYS A 34 5.99 3.85 -7.20
N GLY A 35 6.75 2.80 -7.50
CA GLY A 35 6.22 1.49 -7.87
C GLY A 35 5.43 0.85 -6.72
N VAL A 36 5.97 0.89 -5.50
CA VAL A 36 5.28 0.39 -4.31
C VAL A 36 4.01 1.21 -4.03
N SER A 37 4.05 2.53 -4.20
CA SER A 37 2.86 3.39 -4.01
C SER A 37 1.75 3.02 -4.99
N ALA A 38 2.05 2.90 -6.28
CA ALA A 38 1.08 2.50 -7.31
C ALA A 38 0.54 1.08 -7.04
N PHE A 39 1.38 0.17 -6.58
CA PHE A 39 0.95 -1.18 -6.18
C PHE A 39 -0.02 -1.14 -4.99
N ARG A 40 0.29 -0.36 -3.96
CA ARG A 40 -0.59 -0.19 -2.78
C ARG A 40 -1.91 0.47 -3.14
N GLU A 41 -1.91 1.39 -4.10
CA GLU A 41 -3.11 2.06 -4.60
C GLU A 41 -3.99 1.11 -5.41
N GLY A 42 -3.40 0.35 -6.34
CA GLY A 42 -4.13 -0.68 -7.11
C GLY A 42 -4.74 -1.78 -6.23
N LEU A 43 -4.06 -2.20 -5.15
CA LEU A 43 -4.64 -3.13 -4.18
C LEU A 43 -5.86 -2.53 -3.45
N LYS A 44 -5.79 -1.26 -3.06
CA LYS A 44 -6.91 -0.56 -2.40
C LYS A 44 -8.09 -0.34 -3.35
N GLU A 45 -7.83 -0.07 -4.63
CA GLU A 45 -8.87 0.11 -5.64
C GLU A 45 -9.57 -1.23 -5.97
N GLY A 46 -8.81 -2.33 -6.06
CA GLY A 46 -9.36 -3.68 -6.21
C GLY A 46 -10.20 -4.13 -5.00
N GLU A 47 -9.84 -3.71 -3.79
CA GLU A 47 -10.64 -3.97 -2.58
C GLU A 47 -11.95 -3.16 -2.60
N LYS A 48 -11.93 -1.89 -3.03
CA LYS A 48 -13.13 -1.05 -3.14
C LYS A 48 -14.09 -1.50 -4.24
N THR A 49 -13.59 -1.95 -5.40
CA THR A 49 -14.46 -2.42 -6.50
C THR A 49 -15.21 -3.71 -6.14
N THR A 50 -14.69 -4.48 -5.18
CA THR A 50 -15.36 -5.68 -4.67
C THR A 50 -16.52 -5.33 -3.73
N ASP A 51 -16.43 -4.22 -2.99
CA ASP A 51 -17.46 -3.78 -2.03
C ASP A 51 -18.63 -3.04 -2.72
N GLU A 52 -18.37 -2.27 -3.78
CA GLU A 52 -19.41 -1.52 -4.51
C GLU A 52 -20.31 -2.42 -5.40
N LYS A 53 -19.89 -3.66 -5.70
CA LYS A 53 -20.67 -4.59 -6.53
C LYS A 53 -21.77 -5.31 -5.75
N ASP A 54 -21.71 -5.34 -4.42
CA ASP A 54 -22.72 -5.98 -3.56
C ASP A 54 -23.89 -5.04 -3.20
N ALA A 55 -23.75 -3.72 -3.43
CA ALA A 55 -24.79 -2.74 -3.10
C ALA A 55 -25.86 -2.54 -4.19
N ALA A 56 -25.68 -3.11 -5.39
CA ALA A 56 -26.56 -2.90 -6.54
C ALA A 56 -27.66 -3.97 -6.74
N GLU A 57 -27.66 -5.08 -5.98
CA GLU A 57 -28.63 -6.19 -6.16
C GLU A 57 -29.75 -6.26 -5.11
N LYS A 58 -30.10 -5.15 -4.44
CA LYS A 58 -31.18 -5.14 -3.42
C LYS A 58 -32.28 -4.09 -3.61
N ASN A 59 -32.60 -3.71 -4.85
CA ASN A 59 -33.73 -2.83 -5.14
C ASN A 59 -34.65 -3.30 -6.28
N ASP A 60 -34.86 -4.61 -6.43
CA ASP A 60 -35.97 -5.14 -7.24
C ASP A 60 -36.71 -6.20 -6.42
N GLY A 61 -37.75 -5.77 -5.69
CA GLY A 61 -38.53 -6.67 -4.86
C GLY A 61 -39.58 -6.05 -3.95
N ALA A 62 -40.18 -4.92 -4.33
CA ALA A 62 -41.45 -4.46 -3.74
C ALA A 62 -42.15 -3.52 -4.73
N GLY A 63 -42.49 -4.08 -5.90
CA GLY A 63 -43.47 -3.47 -6.79
C GLY A 63 -44.80 -3.37 -6.05
N GLY A 64 -45.16 -2.15 -5.65
CA GLY A 64 -46.53 -1.85 -5.29
C GLY A 64 -47.43 -2.08 -6.49
N THR A 65 -48.56 -2.76 -6.26
CA THR A 65 -49.73 -2.58 -7.11
C THR A 65 -50.72 -1.66 -6.40
N PRO A 66 -51.11 -0.55 -7.04
CA PRO A 66 -52.12 0.37 -6.55
C PRO A 66 -53.54 -0.17 -6.79
N SER A 67 -54.49 0.29 -5.97
CA SER A 67 -55.92 0.44 -6.26
C SER A 67 -56.77 -0.81 -6.56
N VAL A 68 -57.65 -1.20 -5.61
CA VAL A 68 -59.13 -1.18 -5.75
C VAL A 68 -59.79 -1.31 -4.39
#